data_AF-A0A8X6VP29-F1
#
_entry.id   AF-A0A8X6VP29-F1
#
_cell.length_a   1.000
_cell.length_b   1.000
_cell.length_c   1.000
_cell.angle_alpha   90.00
_cell.angle_beta   90.00
_cell.angle_gamma   90.00
#
_symmetry.space_group_name_H-M   'P 1'
#
loop_
_entity.id
_entity.type
_entity.pdbx_description
1 polymer ?
#
loop_
_entity_poly.entity_id
_entity_poly.type
_entity_poly.pdbx_seq_one_letter_code
_entity_poly.pdbx_strand_id
1 'polypeptide(L)'
;MCGVWKRYCKCVCVCTCQRWYSKFRSGDLSLQKSDRSRRPSKIDNDVLRSMLENNSHLTSQEIAEESGIHHTTVGDHIKSLGFVLRAVSMVNTFEKSILSF
;
A
#
# COMPACT_ATOMS: atom_id res chain seq x y z
N MET A 1 28.08 15.05 24.32
CA MET A 1 28.24 14.46 22.98
C MET A 1 28.69 13.02 23.13
N CYS A 2 27.84 12.05 22.80
CA CYS A 2 28.26 10.67 22.57
C CYS A 2 27.40 10.12 21.43
N GLY A 3 28.05 9.82 20.30
CA GLY A 3 27.42 9.52 19.03
C GLY A 3 26.73 8.16 19.01
N VAL A 4 25.50 8.13 18.52
CA VAL A 4 24.72 6.92 18.27
C VAL A 4 25.24 6.26 16.99
N TRP A 5 26.30 5.46 17.11
CA TRP A 5 26.68 4.53 16.05
C TRP A 5 25.93 3.21 16.27
N LYS A 6 24.75 3.10 15.65
CA LYS A 6 24.03 1.82 15.54
C LYS A 6 24.87 0.86 14.71
N ARG A 7 25.65 0.04 15.39
CA ARG A 7 26.32 -1.13 14.81
C ARG A 7 25.22 -2.06 14.30
N TYR A 8 25.09 -2.18 12.98
CA TYR A 8 24.27 -3.18 12.33
C TYR A 8 24.86 -4.56 12.65
N CYS A 9 24.49 -5.12 13.80
CA CYS A 9 24.82 -6.50 14.14
C CYS A 9 23.70 -7.38 13.58
N LYS A 10 24.05 -8.25 12.63
CA LYS A 10 23.14 -9.18 11.95
C LYS A 10 22.66 -10.33 12.86
N CYS A 11 22.92 -10.25 14.17
CA CYS A 11 22.48 -11.24 15.15
C CYS A 11 20.99 -11.04 15.47
N VAL A 12 20.24 -12.14 15.39
CA VAL A 12 18.85 -12.17 15.82
C VAL A 12 18.80 -11.85 17.32
N CYS A 13 18.00 -10.85 17.72
CA CYS A 13 17.88 -10.51 19.14
C CYS A 13 17.16 -11.63 19.91
N VAL A 14 17.48 -11.80 21.19
CA VAL A 14 16.87 -12.81 22.08
C VAL A 14 15.34 -12.74 22.04
N CYS A 15 14.77 -11.53 21.99
CA CYS A 15 13.32 -11.32 21.89
C CYS A 15 12.71 -11.95 20.61
N THR A 16 13.45 -11.92 19.49
CA THR A 16 12.99 -12.57 18.26
C THR A 16 13.05 -14.09 18.38
N CYS A 17 14.11 -14.64 18.99
CA CYS A 17 14.20 -16.08 19.26
C CYS A 17 13.05 -16.58 20.15
N GLN A 18 12.74 -15.85 21.23
CA GLN A 18 11.64 -16.19 22.15
C GLN A 18 10.28 -16.16 21.46
N ARG A 19 10.03 -15.17 20.59
CA ARG A 19 8.79 -15.07 19.82
C ARG A 19 8.60 -16.26 18.86
N TRP A 20 9.66 -16.64 18.15
CA TRP A 20 9.63 -17.82 17.28
C TRP A 20 9.47 -19.12 18.07
N TYR A 21 10.19 -19.28 19.17
CA TYR A 21 10.05 -20.44 20.04
C TYR A 21 8.61 -20.61 20.54
N SER A 22 7.96 -19.52 20.96
CA SER A 22 6.56 -19.53 21.39
C SER A 22 5.62 -19.90 20.25
N LYS A 23 5.84 -19.37 19.04
CA LYS A 23 5.07 -19.69 17.84
C LYS A 23 5.18 -21.18 17.46
N PHE A 24 6.38 -21.74 17.55
CA PHE A 24 6.61 -23.16 17.29
C PHE A 24 5.99 -24.05 18.37
N ARG A 25 6.01 -23.62 19.64
CA ARG A 25 5.32 -24.33 20.74
C ARG A 25 3.81 -24.35 20.59
N SER A 26 3.20 -23.36 19.93
CA SER A 26 1.76 -23.35 19.63
C SER A 26 1.37 -24.19 18.41
N GLY A 27 2.31 -24.94 17.81
CA GLY A 27 2.06 -25.79 16.64
C GLY A 27 2.03 -25.03 15.30
N ASP A 28 2.26 -23.71 15.32
CA ASP A 28 2.34 -22.89 14.11
C ASP A 28 3.79 -22.85 13.60
N LEU A 29 4.10 -23.80 12.71
CA LEU A 29 5.40 -23.88 12.03
C LEU A 29 5.49 -22.98 10.79
N SER A 30 4.48 -22.16 10.52
CA SER A 30 4.49 -21.28 9.35
C SER A 30 5.62 -20.25 9.49
N LEU A 31 6.53 -20.24 8.51
CA LEU A 31 7.55 -19.20 8.40
C LEU A 31 6.97 -17.91 7.79
N GLN A 32 5.73 -17.96 7.30
CA GLN A 32 5.03 -16.81 6.79
C GLN A 32 4.81 -15.80 7.91
N LYS A 33 5.16 -14.55 7.61
CA LYS A 33 4.71 -13.44 8.45
C LYS A 33 3.20 -13.35 8.27
N SER A 34 2.47 -13.30 9.38
CA SER A 34 1.07 -12.90 9.32
C SER A 34 0.97 -11.59 8.56
N ASP A 35 -0.10 -11.42 7.80
CA ASP A 35 -0.39 -10.14 7.17
C ASP A 35 -0.27 -9.06 8.23
N ARG A 36 0.71 -8.18 8.03
CA ARG A 36 0.89 -7.05 8.94
C ARG A 36 -0.36 -6.21 8.75
N SER A 37 -1.09 -5.95 9.84
CA SER A 37 -2.16 -4.97 9.84
C SER A 37 -1.57 -3.66 9.30
N ARG A 38 -1.88 -3.33 8.04
CA ARG A 38 -1.60 -2.00 7.53
C ARG A 38 -2.49 -1.04 8.31
N ARG A 39 -2.02 0.19 8.48
CA ARG A 39 -2.90 1.25 8.96
C ARG A 39 -4.07 1.32 7.96
N PRO A 40 -5.33 1.27 8.42
CA PRO A 40 -6.45 1.48 7.54
C PRO A 40 -6.26 2.83 6.86
N SER A 41 -6.36 2.84 5.53
CA SER A 41 -6.38 4.08 4.78
C SER A 41 -7.60 4.89 5.19
N LYS A 42 -7.45 6.22 5.22
CA LYS A 42 -8.57 7.12 5.52
C LYS A 42 -9.64 7.13 4.42
N ILE A 43 -9.31 6.60 3.24
CA ILE A 43 -10.18 6.56 2.05
C ILE A 43 -10.74 5.16 1.87
N ASP A 44 -12.02 5.13 1.54
CA ASP A 44 -12.68 3.98 0.92
C ASP A 44 -12.35 3.94 -0.58
N ASN A 45 -11.75 2.84 -1.01
CA ASN A 45 -11.34 2.65 -2.40
C ASN A 45 -12.54 2.69 -3.36
N ASP A 46 -13.75 2.38 -2.89
CA ASP A 46 -14.96 2.39 -3.71
C ASP A 46 -15.39 3.81 -4.07
N VAL A 47 -15.29 4.76 -3.12
CA VAL A 47 -15.56 6.19 -3.36
C VAL A 47 -14.57 6.76 -4.37
N LEU A 48 -13.28 6.43 -4.20
CA LEU A 48 -12.24 6.84 -5.14
C LEU A 48 -12.51 6.26 -6.54
N ARG A 49 -12.93 4.99 -6.62
CA ARG A 49 -13.27 4.35 -7.89
C ARG A 49 -14.44 5.05 -8.59
N SER A 50 -15.52 5.37 -7.88
CA SER A 50 -16.66 6.10 -8.47
C SER A 50 -16.28 7.48 -9.01
N MET A 51 -15.40 8.21 -8.30
CA MET A 51 -14.89 9.51 -8.78
C MET A 51 -14.10 9.36 -10.09
N LEU A 52 -13.25 8.34 -10.17
CA LEU A 52 -12.44 8.03 -11.37
C LEU A 52 -13.28 7.62 -12.57
N GLU A 53 -14.34 6.85 -12.34
CA GLU A 53 -15.23 6.32 -13.38
C GLU A 53 -16.12 7.43 -13.96
N ASN A 54 -16.53 8.38 -13.12
CA ASN A 54 -17.30 9.55 -13.55
C ASN A 54 -16.43 10.58 -14.31
N ASN A 55 -15.15 10.71 -13.97
CA ASN A 55 -14.27 11.72 -14.56
C ASN A 55 -12.87 11.14 -14.85
N SER A 56 -12.72 10.53 -16.04
CA SER A 56 -11.45 9.92 -16.51
C SER A 56 -10.29 10.91 -16.71
N HIS A 57 -10.59 12.21 -16.70
CA HIS A 57 -9.64 13.30 -16.92
C HIS A 57 -9.11 13.97 -15.65
N LEU A 58 -9.57 13.54 -14.47
CA LEU A 58 -9.10 14.14 -13.21
C LEU A 58 -7.60 13.92 -13.01
N THR A 59 -6.94 14.96 -12.53
CA THR A 59 -5.55 14.89 -12.10
C THR A 59 -5.47 14.39 -10.66
N SER A 60 -4.33 13.79 -10.29
CA SER A 60 -4.09 13.35 -8.90
C SER A 60 -4.16 14.49 -7.88
N GLN A 61 -3.98 15.73 -8.32
CA GLN A 61 -4.05 16.93 -7.48
C GLN A 61 -5.50 17.35 -7.22
N GLU A 62 -6.36 17.33 -8.23
CA GLU A 62 -7.80 17.63 -8.06
C GLU A 62 -8.47 16.60 -7.14
N ILE A 63 -8.12 15.32 -7.30
CA ILE A 63 -8.61 14.25 -6.42
C ILE A 63 -8.08 14.42 -4.99
N ALA A 64 -6.85 14.89 -4.84
CA ALA A 64 -6.26 15.18 -3.54
C ALA A 64 -6.98 16.34 -2.83
N GLU A 65 -7.38 17.37 -3.58
CA GLU A 65 -8.16 18.49 -3.07
C GLU A 65 -9.59 18.05 -2.66
N GLU A 66 -10.28 17.30 -3.52
CA GLU A 66 -11.64 16.81 -3.25
C GLU A 66 -11.68 15.78 -2.12
N SER A 67 -10.70 14.89 -2.06
CA SER A 67 -10.57 13.88 -1.00
C SER A 67 -9.91 14.41 0.28
N GLY A 68 -9.40 15.65 0.26
CA GLY A 68 -8.68 16.27 1.38
C GLY A 68 -7.41 15.51 1.81
N ILE A 69 -6.75 14.81 0.88
CA ILE A 69 -5.64 13.88 1.16
C ILE A 69 -4.45 14.19 0.28
N HIS A 70 -3.26 13.97 0.81
CA HIS A 70 -2.03 14.23 0.08
C HIS A 70 -1.95 13.37 -1.20
N HIS A 71 -1.61 14.02 -2.32
CA HIS A 71 -1.52 13.44 -3.67
C HIS A 71 -0.73 12.12 -3.77
N THR A 72 0.29 11.92 -2.93
CA THR A 72 1.05 10.66 -2.90
C THR A 72 0.21 9.47 -2.42
N THR A 73 -0.67 9.69 -1.44
CA THR A 73 -1.56 8.65 -0.89
C THR A 73 -2.64 8.30 -1.91
N VAL A 74 -3.17 9.31 -2.61
CA VAL A 74 -4.09 9.13 -3.74
C VAL A 74 -3.42 8.29 -4.84
N GLY A 75 -2.17 8.59 -5.19
CA GLY A 75 -1.40 7.81 -6.16
C GLY A 75 -1.22 6.33 -5.80
N ASP A 76 -1.00 6.03 -4.52
CA ASP A 76 -0.87 4.63 -4.05
C ASP A 76 -2.22 3.89 -4.11
N HIS A 77 -3.33 4.56 -3.80
CA HIS A 77 -4.67 4.00 -3.93
C HIS A 77 -5.05 3.72 -5.38
N ILE A 78 -4.76 4.65 -6.29
CA ILE A 78 -4.98 4.50 -7.73
C ILE A 78 -4.23 3.28 -8.28
N LYS A 79 -2.97 3.09 -7.86
CA LYS A 79 -2.20 1.89 -8.22
C LYS A 79 -2.83 0.61 -7.68
N SER A 80 -3.35 0.64 -6.44
CA SER A 80 -4.05 -0.50 -5.84
C SER A 80 -5.32 -0.86 -6.59
N LEU A 81 -5.98 0.12 -7.22
CA LEU A 81 -7.17 -0.06 -8.05
C LEU A 81 -6.85 -0.49 -9.49
N GLY A 82 -5.58 -0.52 -9.89
CA GLY A 82 -5.18 -0.91 -11.24
C GLY A 82 -5.32 0.19 -12.29
N PHE A 83 -5.42 1.46 -11.87
CA PHE A 83 -5.37 2.61 -12.77
C PHE A 83 -3.92 3.09 -12.93
N VAL A 84 -3.59 3.54 -14.13
CA VAL A 84 -2.27 4.15 -14.41
C VAL A 84 -2.46 5.65 -14.62
N LEU A 85 -1.83 6.44 -13.75
CA LEU A 85 -1.61 7.86 -13.97
C LEU A 85 -0.62 8.01 -15.13
N ARG A 86 -1.12 8.28 -16.34
CA ARG A 86 -0.32 8.90 -17.38
C ARG A 86 -0.38 10.40 -17.15
N ALA A 87 0.69 11.11 -17.50
CA ALA A 87 0.98 12.49 -17.10
C ALA A 87 -0.14 13.55 -17.27
N VAL A 88 -1.29 13.22 -17.85
CA VAL A 88 -2.44 14.10 -18.06
C VAL A 88 -3.80 13.35 -17.92
N SER A 89 -3.81 12.03 -17.69
CA SER A 89 -5.06 11.25 -17.67
C SER A 89 -4.97 9.91 -16.95
N MET A 90 -6.09 9.47 -16.39
CA MET A 90 -6.21 8.23 -15.63
C MET A 90 -6.69 7.13 -16.58
N VAL A 91 -5.79 6.24 -16.96
CA VAL A 91 -6.08 5.18 -17.92
C VAL A 91 -6.37 3.89 -17.16
N ASN A 92 -7.59 3.38 -17.27
CA ASN A 92 -7.96 2.05 -16.79
C ASN A 92 -7.28 0.99 -17.68
N THR A 93 -6.38 0.20 -17.11
CA THR A 93 -5.65 -0.84 -17.86
C THR A 93 -6.41 -2.16 -17.93
N PHE A 94 -7.46 -2.36 -17.12
CA PHE A 94 -8.25 -3.61 -17.13
C PHE A 94 -9.23 -3.70 -18.32
N GLU A 95 -9.90 -2.61 -18.70
CA GLU A 95 -10.81 -2.61 -19.86
C GLU A 95 -10.07 -2.66 -21.21
N LYS A 96 -8.86 -2.10 -21.28
CA LYS A 96 -8.05 -2.14 -22.51
C LYS A 96 -7.54 -3.52 -22.87
N SER A 97 -7.51 -4.45 -21.92
CA SER A 97 -7.22 -5.86 -22.17
C SER A 97 -8.42 -6.64 -22.71
N ILE A 98 -9.65 -6.14 -22.54
CA ILE A 98 -10.86 -6.80 -23.08
C ILE A 98 -11.07 -6.45 -24.55
N LEU A 99 -10.63 -5.26 -24.99
CA LEU A 99 -10.75 -4.79 -26.39
C LEU A 99 -9.53 -5.10 -27.27
N SER A 100 -8.57 -5.89 -26.77
CA SER A 100 -7.37 -6.29 -27.53
C SER A 100 -7.39 -7.76 -27.96
N PHE A 101 -8.57 -8.37 -28.11
CA PHE A 101 -8.76 -9.70 -28.69
C PHE A 101 -9.60 -9.62 -29.96
#